data_AF-A0A075PBC3-F1
#
_entry.id   AF-A0A075PBC3-F1
#
_cell.length_a   1.000
_cell.length_b   1.000
_cell.length_c   1.000
_cell.angle_alpha   90.00
_cell.angle_beta   90.00
_cell.angle_gamma   90.00
#
_symmetry.space_group_name_H-M   'P 1'
#
loop_
_entity.id
_entity.type
_entity.pdbx_description
1 polymer ?
#
loop_
_entity_poly.entity_id
_entity_poly.type
_entity_poly.pdbx_seq_one_letter_code
_entity_poly.pdbx_strand_id
1 'polypeptide(L)' 'MSACALVVTNADIPALVRSQFERVYIAAEIDYFFCADEKEGLQWLASKGAKR' A
#
# COMPACT_ATOMS: atom_id res chain seq x y z
N MET A 1 10.94 0.64 -9.04
CA MET A 1 9.78 0.05 -8.34
C MET A 1 8.82 1.19 -8.10
N SER A 2 7.51 1.08 -8.33
CA SER A 2 6.68 2.18 -7.83
C SER A 2 5.24 1.83 -7.50
N ALA A 3 4.99 0.61 -7.01
CA ALA A 3 3.71 0.29 -6.40
C ALA A 3 3.95 -0.50 -5.11
N CYS A 4 3.35 -0.07 -3.99
CA CYS A 4 3.45 -0.73 -2.69
C CYS A 4 2.06 -1.06 -2.15
N ALA A 5 1.76 -2.35 -1.97
CA ALA A 5 0.60 -2.78 -1.21
C ALA A 5 1.02 -3.02 0.25
N LEU A 6 0.35 -2.37 1.19
CA LEU A 6 0.53 -2.52 2.63
C LEU A 6 -0.64 -3.33 3.19
N VAL A 7 -0.37 -4.55 3.63
CA VAL A 7 -1.36 -5.42 4.28
C VAL A 7 -1.45 -5.02 5.76
N VAL A 8 -2.59 -4.46 6.18
CA VAL A 8 -2.74 -3.82 7.50
C VAL A 8 -3.81 -4.46 8.39
N THR A 9 -4.32 -5.64 8.02
CA THR A 9 -5.45 -6.34 8.64
C THR A 9 -5.35 -6.51 10.15
N ASN A 10 -4.16 -6.87 10.64
CA ASN A 10 -3.91 -7.14 12.05
C ASN A 10 -3.01 -6.07 12.70
N ALA A 11 -2.74 -5.00 11.97
CA ALA A 11 -2.00 -3.87 12.50
C ALA A 11 -3.04 -2.82 12.89
N ASP A 12 -3.20 -2.59 14.19
CA ASP A 12 -3.88 -1.39 14.70
C ASP A 12 -3.01 -0.19 14.34
N ILE A 13 -3.08 0.25 13.08
CA ILE A 13 -2.36 1.42 12.59
C ILE A 13 -3.22 2.63 12.91
N PRO A 14 -2.80 3.51 13.85
CA PRO A 14 -3.54 4.72 14.13
C PRO A 14 -3.64 5.58 12.86
N ALA A 15 -4.75 6.28 12.69
CA ALA A 15 -4.99 7.15 11.54
C ALA A 15 -3.82 8.15 11.31
N LEU A 16 -3.18 8.61 12.40
CA LEU A 16 -2.00 9.47 12.34
C LEU A 16 -0.81 8.81 11.63
N VAL A 17 -0.54 7.54 11.93
CA VAL A 17 0.57 6.78 11.33
C VAL A 17 0.29 6.57 9.85
N ARG A 18 -0.95 6.20 9.49
CA ARG A 18 -1.37 6.09 8.09
C ARG A 18 -1.17 7.41 7.33
N SER A 19 -1.56 8.53 7.92
CA SER A 19 -1.35 9.86 7.34
C SER A 19 0.13 10.20 7.10
N GLN A 20 1.04 9.75 7.97
CA GLN A 20 2.48 9.94 7.73
C GLN A 20 2.99 9.10 6.55
N PHE A 21 2.53 7.86 6.41
CA PHE A 21 2.87 7.02 5.27
C PHE A 21 2.36 7.60 3.95
N GLU A 22 1.09 8.02 3.92
CA GLU A 22 0.49 8.66 2.74
C GLU A 22 1.29 9.89 2.32
N ARG A 23 1.72 10.73 3.28
CA ARG A 23 2.56 11.90 2.98
C ARG A 23 3.87 11.54 2.29
N VAL A 24 4.54 10.48 2.73
CA VAL A 24 5.81 10.02 2.15
C VAL A 24 5.58 9.42 0.76
N TYR A 25 4.57 8.57 0.59
CA TYR A 25 4.29 7.94 -0.70
C TYR A 25 3.87 8.96 -1.76
N ILE A 26 3.05 9.95 -1.39
CA ILE A 26 2.67 11.04 -2.29
C ILE A 26 3.90 11.86 -2.69
N ALA A 27 4.74 12.25 -1.72
CA ALA A 27 5.95 13.03 -2.01
C ALA A 27 6.98 12.28 -2.87
N ALA A 28 7.00 10.95 -2.77
CA ALA A 28 7.88 10.08 -3.55
C ALA A 28 7.27 9.60 -4.88
N GLU A 29 6.05 10.01 -5.21
CA GLU A 29 5.30 9.58 -6.41
C GLU A 29 5.20 8.04 -6.52
N ILE A 30 5.00 7.38 -5.38
CA ILE A 30 4.83 5.92 -5.28
C ILE A 30 3.35 5.60 -5.24
N ASP A 31 2.87 4.77 -6.16
CA ASP A 31 1.52 4.21 -6.05
C ASP A 31 1.45 3.37 -4.77
N TYR A 32 0.46 3.61 -3.92
CA TYR A 32 0.32 2.85 -2.68
C TYR A 32 -1.12 2.36 -2.51
N PHE A 33 -1.28 1.26 -1.79
CA PHE A 33 -2.58 0.69 -1.48
C PHE A 33 -2.56 0.01 -0.11
N PHE A 34 -3.47 0.40 0.76
CA PHE A 34 -3.67 -0.27 2.05
C PHE A 34 -4.74 -1.35 1.86
N CYS A 35 -4.37 -2.62 2.04
CA CYS A 35 -5.26 -3.75 1.82
C CYS A 35 -5.53 -4.52 3.12
N ALA A 36 -6.68 -5.21 3.13
CA ALA A 36 -7.14 -6.03 4.23
C ALA A 36 -6.62 -7.47 4.17
N ASP A 37 -5.98 -7.89 3.09
CA ASP A 37 -5.27 -9.16 3.03
C ASP A 37 -4.21 -9.16 1.92
N GLU A 38 -3.33 -10.18 1.94
CA GLU A 38 -2.27 -10.34 0.94
C GLU A 38 -2.83 -10.57 -0.47
N LYS A 39 -3.96 -11.27 -0.59
CA LYS A 39 -4.55 -11.60 -1.89
C LYS A 39 -5.02 -10.34 -2.61
N GLU A 40 -5.69 -9.45 -1.90
CA GLU A 40 -6.13 -8.15 -2.39
C GLU A 40 -4.93 -7.28 -2.80
N GLY A 41 -3.89 -7.25 -1.96
CA GLY A 41 -2.65 -6.52 -2.24
C GLY A 41 -1.95 -7.01 -3.52
N LEU A 42 -1.83 -8.33 -3.69
CA LEU A 42 -1.23 -8.94 -4.87
C LEU A 42 -2.07 -8.70 -6.14
N GLN A 43 -3.40 -8.76 -6.05
CA GLN A 43 -4.28 -8.44 -7.17
C GLN A 43 -4.14 -6.98 -7.61
N TRP A 44 -4.08 -6.05 -6.65
CA TRP A 44 -3.86 -4.64 -6.95
C TRP A 44 -2.48 -4.40 -7.58
N LEU A 45 -1.42 -4.99 -7.04
CA LEU A 45 -0.08 -4.90 -7.62
C LEU A 45 -0.03 -5.45 -9.06
N ALA A 46 -0.70 -6.58 -9.32
CA ALA A 46 -0.81 -7.13 -10.68
C ALA A 46 -1.53 -6.16 -11.64
N SER A 47 -2.55 -5.44 -11.17
CA SER A 47 -3.24 -4.40 -11.97
C SER A 47 -2.35 -3.21 -12.32
N LYS A 48 -1.33 -2.94 -11.50
CA LYS A 48 -0.32 -1.89 -11.71
C LYS A 48 0.85 -2.34 -12.60
N GLY A 49 0.77 -3.55 -13.17
CA GLY A 49 1.80 -4.09 -14.03
C GLY A 49 2.98 -4.72 -13.29
N ALA A 50 2.87 -4.94 -11.97
CA ALA A 50 3.85 -5.74 -11.25
C ALA A 50 3.75 -7.19 -11.73
N LYS A 51 4.79 -7.66 -12.43
CA LYS A 51 4.94 -9.08 -12.77
C LYS A 51 5.57 -9.78 -11.56
N ARG A 52 5.03 -10.96 -11.26
CA ARG A 52 5.45 -11.83 -10.16
C ARG A 52 6.90 -12.26 -10.30
#